data_AF-A0AA51XCU8-F1
#
_entry.id   AF-A0AA51XCU8-F1
#
_cell.length_a   1.000
_cell.length_b   1.000
_cell.length_c   1.000
_cell.angle_alpha   90.00
_cell.angle_beta   90.00
_cell.angle_gamma   90.00
#
_symmetry.space_group_name_H-M   'P 1'
#
loop_
_entity.id
_entity.type
_entity.pdbx_description
1 polymer ?
#
loop_
_entity_poly.entity_id
_entity_poly.type
_entity_poly.pdbx_seq_one_letter_code
_entity_poly.pdbx_strand_id
1 'polypeptide(L)'
;MRKLGISIALLALAGCASTNYSDFDVSEAVISKLKINETHNLNERQHKLEISFDYEISEYVDANNLYNCSVQFLALDGTTISISNGKKSPCELNKAKGEKSIVWPTILDKAHSPSEEQLSKIKYPIEYFIAIHQRTGKNTNRIIGKSAIQVSTVKI
;
A
#
# COMPACT_ATOMS: atom_id res chain seq x y z
N MET A 1 25.03 -44.70 -46.30
CA MET A 1 24.20 -43.50 -46.56
C MET A 1 23.94 -42.81 -45.23
N ARG A 2 24.44 -41.58 -45.05
CA ARG A 2 24.23 -40.76 -43.84
C ARG A 2 22.78 -40.25 -43.85
N LYS A 3 22.02 -40.46 -42.79
CA LYS A 3 20.78 -39.71 -42.55
C LYS A 3 20.98 -38.81 -41.34
N LEU A 4 21.18 -37.52 -41.62
CA LEU A 4 20.99 -36.43 -40.66
C LEU A 4 19.50 -36.44 -40.26
N GLY A 5 19.22 -36.77 -39.00
CA GLY A 5 17.92 -36.47 -38.39
C GLY A 5 18.00 -35.06 -37.79
N ILE A 6 17.36 -34.11 -38.44
CA ILE A 6 17.30 -32.70 -38.04
C ILE A 6 16.44 -32.58 -36.77
N SER A 7 17.03 -32.04 -35.70
CA SER A 7 16.33 -31.58 -34.51
C SER A 7 15.37 -30.44 -34.83
N ILE A 8 14.13 -30.52 -34.36
CA ILE A 8 13.27 -29.34 -34.17
C ILE A 8 12.92 -29.30 -32.68
N ALA A 9 13.77 -28.58 -31.93
CA ALA A 9 13.42 -28.16 -30.58
C ALA A 9 12.41 -27.01 -30.71
N LEU A 10 11.13 -27.30 -30.48
CA LEU A 10 10.09 -26.28 -30.29
C LEU A 10 10.36 -25.57 -28.95
N LEU A 11 11.09 -24.46 -29.03
CA LEU A 11 11.15 -23.46 -27.96
C LEU A 11 9.76 -22.85 -27.86
N ALA A 12 8.93 -23.39 -26.97
CA ALA A 12 7.74 -22.71 -26.51
C ALA A 12 8.20 -21.44 -25.76
N LEU A 13 8.23 -20.32 -26.49
CA LEU A 13 8.24 -18.98 -25.93
C LEU A 13 6.92 -18.82 -25.18
N ALA A 14 6.88 -19.29 -23.93
CA ALA A 14 5.89 -18.83 -22.97
C ALA A 14 6.15 -17.34 -22.78
N GLY A 15 5.50 -16.52 -23.62
CA GLY A 15 5.52 -15.08 -23.48
C GLY A 15 5.05 -14.73 -22.08
N CYS A 16 5.83 -13.96 -21.35
CA CYS A 16 5.40 -13.33 -20.11
C CYS A 16 4.19 -12.45 -20.42
N ALA A 17 2.97 -12.99 -20.33
CA ALA A 17 1.77 -12.20 -20.42
C ALA A 17 1.75 -11.25 -19.22
N SER A 18 2.03 -9.98 -19.44
CA SER A 18 1.91 -8.95 -18.41
C SER A 18 0.43 -8.78 -18.07
N THR A 19 0.07 -8.88 -16.79
CA THR A 19 -1.31 -8.64 -16.34
C THR A 19 -1.73 -7.22 -16.70
N ASN A 20 -2.83 -7.10 -17.43
CA ASN A 20 -3.45 -5.81 -17.71
C ASN A 20 -4.47 -5.48 -16.61
N TYR A 21 -4.09 -4.59 -15.70
CA TYR A 21 -4.92 -4.25 -14.54
C TYR A 21 -6.16 -3.42 -14.88
N SER A 22 -6.26 -2.85 -16.09
CA SER A 22 -7.46 -2.11 -16.51
C SER A 22 -8.66 -3.00 -16.79
N ASP A 23 -8.45 -4.31 -16.91
CA ASP A 23 -9.49 -5.27 -17.31
C ASP A 23 -10.30 -5.76 -16.11
N PHE A 24 -9.90 -5.39 -14.90
CA PHE A 24 -10.61 -5.72 -13.67
C PHE A 24 -11.58 -4.61 -13.29
N ASP A 25 -12.81 -4.99 -12.96
CA ASP A 25 -13.75 -4.08 -12.32
C ASP A 25 -13.21 -3.59 -10.97
N VAL A 26 -13.64 -2.40 -10.54
CA VAL A 26 -13.21 -1.81 -9.28
C VAL A 26 -13.97 -2.48 -8.12
N SER A 27 -13.24 -3.18 -7.26
CA SER A 27 -13.74 -3.76 -6.02
C SER A 27 -14.07 -2.68 -4.98
N GLU A 28 -14.75 -3.09 -3.91
CA GLU A 28 -14.88 -2.31 -2.68
C GLU A 28 -14.19 -3.04 -1.53
N ALA A 29 -13.69 -2.30 -0.54
CA ALA A 29 -13.04 -2.89 0.62
C ALA A 29 -13.51 -2.26 1.93
N VAL A 30 -13.62 -3.09 2.96
CA VAL A 30 -13.95 -2.68 4.33
C VAL A 30 -12.77 -2.99 5.24
N ILE A 31 -12.41 -2.02 6.08
CA ILE A 31 -11.46 -2.20 7.19
C ILE A 31 -12.26 -2.27 8.48
N SER A 32 -11.98 -3.26 9.31
CA SER A 32 -12.65 -3.43 10.60
C SER A 32 -11.66 -3.84 11.70
N LYS A 33 -12.10 -3.75 12.97
CA LYS A 33 -11.29 -4.05 14.16
C LYS A 33 -9.92 -3.36 14.17
N LEU A 34 -9.85 -2.14 13.65
CA LEU A 34 -8.62 -1.35 13.61
C LEU A 34 -8.10 -1.13 15.03
N LYS A 35 -6.84 -1.49 15.25
CA LYS A 35 -6.06 -1.18 16.45
C LYS A 35 -4.80 -0.44 16.02
N ILE A 36 -4.49 0.62 16.73
CA ILE A 36 -3.28 1.39 16.50
C ILE A 36 -2.61 1.64 17.83
N ASN A 37 -1.33 1.28 17.90
CA ASN A 37 -0.43 1.66 18.98
C ASN A 37 0.64 2.58 18.38
N GLU A 38 0.66 3.82 18.83
CA GLU A 38 1.62 4.83 18.35
C GLU A 38 2.78 4.94 19.34
N THR A 39 4.00 4.91 18.82
CA THR A 39 5.21 5.10 19.64
C THR A 39 6.04 6.22 19.03
N HIS A 40 6.52 7.14 19.88
CA HIS A 40 7.35 8.23 19.44
C HIS A 40 8.47 8.58 20.44
N ASN A 41 9.62 8.96 19.90
CA ASN A 41 10.70 9.69 20.55
C ASN A 41 11.21 10.73 19.53
N LEU A 42 10.64 11.94 19.59
CA LEU A 42 10.92 12.97 18.59
C LEU A 42 12.35 13.51 18.67
N ASN A 43 12.98 13.47 19.85
CA ASN A 43 14.38 13.86 20.02
C ASN A 43 15.32 12.96 19.18
N GLU A 44 14.96 11.68 19.04
CA GLU A 44 15.69 10.72 18.20
C GLU A 44 15.09 10.57 16.80
N ARG A 45 14.09 11.40 16.45
CA ARG A 45 13.29 11.29 15.23
C ARG A 45 12.78 9.86 15.00
N GLN A 46 12.19 9.28 16.03
CA GLN A 46 11.52 7.98 15.94
C GLN A 46 10.04 8.19 16.09
N HIS A 47 9.27 7.77 15.09
CA HIS A 47 7.82 7.86 15.13
C HIS A 47 7.22 6.75 14.27
N LYS A 48 6.53 5.80 14.93
CA LYS A 48 5.99 4.61 14.28
C LYS A 48 4.57 4.33 14.73
N LEU A 49 3.81 3.69 13.84
CA LEU A 49 2.48 3.18 14.08
C LEU A 49 2.52 1.66 14.01
N GLU A 50 2.16 0.99 15.09
CA GLU A 50 1.90 -0.44 15.11
C GLU A 50 0.41 -0.63 14.86
N ILE A 51 0.08 -1.08 13.66
CA ILE A 51 -1.28 -1.11 13.12
C ILE A 51 -1.71 -2.55 12.95
N SER A 52 -2.89 -2.91 13.44
CA SER A 52 -3.55 -4.16 13.05
C SER A 52 -5.01 -3.95 12.69
N PHE A 53 -5.50 -4.70 11.71
CA PHE A 53 -6.88 -4.62 11.23
C PHE A 53 -7.31 -5.88 10.48
N ASP A 54 -8.62 -6.11 10.48
CA ASP A 54 -9.29 -7.06 9.60
C ASP A 54 -9.69 -6.34 8.32
N TYR A 55 -9.64 -7.04 7.18
CA TYR A 55 -10.09 -6.53 5.89
C TYR A 55 -10.94 -7.53 5.14
N GLU A 56 -11.85 -7.02 4.30
CA GLU A 56 -12.67 -7.77 3.36
C GLU A 56 -12.78 -6.98 2.05
N ILE A 57 -12.61 -7.64 0.90
CA ILE A 57 -12.63 -7.07 -0.45
C ILE A 57 -13.73 -7.79 -1.24
N SER A 58 -14.74 -7.04 -1.70
CA SER A 58 -15.82 -7.54 -2.56
C SER A 58 -15.31 -7.77 -3.98
N GLU A 59 -15.89 -8.76 -4.68
CA GLU A 59 -15.47 -9.10 -6.06
C GLU A 59 -13.95 -9.30 -6.19
N TYR A 60 -13.33 -9.93 -5.18
CA TYR A 60 -11.88 -10.12 -5.13
C TYR A 60 -11.39 -10.95 -6.33
N VAL A 61 -10.42 -10.39 -7.04
CA VAL A 61 -9.71 -11.07 -8.12
C VAL A 61 -8.32 -11.49 -7.68
N ASP A 62 -8.00 -12.78 -7.80
CA ASP A 62 -6.65 -13.26 -7.48
C ASP A 62 -5.66 -12.88 -8.59
N ALA A 63 -5.01 -11.73 -8.42
CA ALA A 63 -3.98 -11.23 -9.33
C ALA A 63 -2.81 -10.62 -8.55
N ASN A 64 -1.60 -10.91 -9.04
CA ASN A 64 -0.38 -10.48 -8.38
C ASN A 64 -0.30 -8.95 -8.27
N ASN A 65 0.01 -8.43 -7.08
CA ASN A 65 0.14 -7.00 -6.79
C ASN A 65 -1.10 -6.15 -7.15
N LEU A 66 -2.30 -6.75 -7.18
CA LEU A 66 -3.53 -6.02 -7.47
C LEU A 66 -3.97 -5.17 -6.29
N TYR A 67 -3.88 -5.70 -5.06
CA TYR A 67 -4.33 -5.01 -3.86
C TYR A 67 -3.19 -4.73 -2.89
N ASN A 68 -3.17 -3.52 -2.35
CA ASN A 68 -2.22 -3.11 -1.32
C ASN A 68 -2.88 -2.16 -0.31
N CYS A 69 -2.20 -1.88 0.80
CA CYS A 69 -2.65 -0.88 1.76
C CYS A 69 -1.56 0.14 2.09
N SER A 70 -1.96 1.29 2.63
CA SER A 70 -1.06 2.37 3.02
C SER A 70 -1.62 3.19 4.18
N VAL A 71 -0.73 3.84 4.94
CA VAL A 71 -1.10 4.97 5.80
C VAL A 71 -1.15 6.26 4.95
N GLN A 72 -2.26 6.98 5.05
CA GLN A 72 -2.51 8.27 4.37
C GLN A 72 -2.61 9.37 5.43
N PHE A 73 -1.69 10.33 5.41
CA PHE A 73 -1.69 11.51 6.28
C PHE A 73 -2.47 12.64 5.60
N LEU A 74 -3.34 13.34 6.34
CA LEU A 74 -4.10 14.46 5.80
C LEU A 74 -3.23 15.72 5.67
N ALA A 75 -3.37 16.38 4.53
CA ALA A 75 -2.78 17.68 4.26
C ALA A 75 -3.77 18.82 4.56
N LEU A 76 -3.26 20.04 4.71
CA LEU A 76 -4.03 21.25 4.98
C LEU A 76 -5.03 21.59 3.86
N ASP A 77 -4.72 21.22 2.63
CA ASP A 77 -5.57 21.44 1.44
C ASP A 77 -6.63 20.34 1.24
N GLY A 78 -6.71 19.37 2.16
CA GLY A 78 -7.63 18.24 2.09
C GLY A 78 -7.13 17.06 1.24
N THR A 79 -5.93 17.15 0.65
CA THR A 79 -5.27 16.03 -0.02
C THR A 79 -4.63 15.06 0.99
N THR A 80 -4.03 13.98 0.51
CA THR A 80 -3.31 13.02 1.35
C THR A 80 -1.86 12.84 0.92
N ILE A 81 -1.00 12.63 1.91
CA ILE A 81 0.40 12.29 1.75
C ILE A 81 0.58 10.87 2.26
N SER A 82 1.13 10.00 1.44
CA SER A 82 1.52 8.64 1.86
C SER A 82 3.01 8.46 1.78
N ILE A 83 3.55 7.63 2.66
CA ILE A 83 4.98 7.33 2.64
C ILE A 83 5.18 5.85 2.34
N SER A 84 6.00 5.60 1.32
CA SER A 84 6.41 4.27 0.88
C SER A 84 7.92 4.14 0.90
N ASN A 85 8.43 3.06 1.49
CA ASN A 85 9.86 2.73 1.56
C ASN A 85 10.45 2.16 0.24
N GLY A 86 10.04 2.68 -0.92
CA GLY A 86 10.55 2.25 -2.22
C GLY A 86 9.70 1.18 -2.93
N LYS A 87 10.34 0.29 -3.70
CA LYS A 87 9.70 -0.53 -4.77
C LYS A 87 8.68 -1.58 -4.32
N LYS A 88 8.64 -1.97 -3.05
CA LYS A 88 7.69 -2.96 -2.54
C LYS A 88 6.76 -2.30 -1.53
N SER A 89 5.46 -2.35 -1.78
CA SER A 89 4.47 -1.88 -0.81
C SER A 89 4.57 -2.76 0.43
N PRO A 90 4.78 -2.21 1.63
CA PRO A 90 4.95 -3.03 2.82
C PRO A 90 3.65 -3.75 3.23
N CYS A 91 2.53 -3.44 2.57
CA CYS A 91 1.24 -4.08 2.79
C CYS A 91 0.62 -4.57 1.48
N GLU A 92 0.87 -5.83 1.12
CA GLU A 92 0.17 -6.54 0.03
C GLU A 92 -1.01 -7.35 0.59
N LEU A 93 -2.17 -7.29 -0.07
CA LEU A 93 -3.36 -8.07 0.28
C LEU A 93 -3.59 -9.12 -0.82
N ASN A 94 -3.49 -10.40 -0.47
CA ASN A 94 -3.52 -11.52 -1.42
C ASN A 94 -4.65 -12.52 -1.14
N LYS A 95 -5.67 -12.09 -0.39
CA LYS A 95 -6.88 -12.87 -0.08
C LYS A 95 -8.06 -11.92 -0.12
N ALA A 96 -9.25 -12.45 -0.38
CA ALA A 96 -10.49 -11.68 -0.29
C ALA A 96 -10.76 -11.15 1.14
N LYS A 97 -10.32 -11.89 2.16
CA LYS A 97 -10.48 -11.54 3.56
C LYS A 97 -9.26 -11.97 4.37
N GLY A 98 -8.92 -11.20 5.39
CA GLY A 98 -7.88 -11.58 6.35
C GLY A 98 -7.61 -10.54 7.41
N GLU A 99 -6.52 -10.78 8.14
CA GLU A 99 -5.96 -9.85 9.12
C GLU A 99 -4.61 -9.33 8.62
N LYS A 100 -4.30 -8.08 8.93
CA LYS A 100 -2.97 -7.49 8.76
C LYS A 100 -2.47 -6.90 10.06
N SER A 101 -1.17 -7.08 10.28
CA SER A 101 -0.42 -6.43 11.34
C SER A 101 0.89 -5.90 10.75
N ILE A 102 1.17 -4.62 10.94
CA ILE A 102 2.29 -3.91 10.34
C ILE A 102 2.82 -2.82 11.26
N VAL A 103 4.15 -2.68 11.30
CA VAL A 103 4.82 -1.53 11.89
C VAL A 103 5.16 -0.55 10.79
N TRP A 104 4.62 0.66 10.87
CA TRP A 104 4.73 1.69 9.83
C TRP A 104 5.47 2.92 10.39
N PRO A 105 6.72 3.19 9.96
CA PRO A 105 7.38 4.45 10.29
C PRO A 105 6.64 5.61 9.63
N THR A 106 6.42 6.71 10.35
CA THR A 106 5.67 7.86 9.85
C THR A 106 6.59 8.87 9.16
N ILE A 107 6.01 9.98 8.72
CA ILE A 107 6.74 11.13 8.15
C ILE A 107 7.72 11.79 9.11
N LEU A 108 7.52 11.63 10.41
CA LEU A 108 8.42 12.20 11.42
C LEU A 108 9.61 11.26 11.74
N ASP A 109 9.55 10.00 11.29
CA ASP A 109 10.63 9.04 11.52
C ASP A 109 11.85 9.34 10.66
N LYS A 110 13.05 9.12 11.21
CA LYS A 110 14.34 9.25 10.51
C LYS A 110 14.52 8.30 9.33
N ALA A 111 13.75 7.21 9.27
CA ALA A 111 13.66 6.36 8.08
C ALA A 111 13.19 7.16 6.85
N HIS A 112 12.55 8.31 7.08
CA HIS A 112 12.15 9.25 6.06
C HIS A 112 12.84 10.61 6.23
N SER A 113 13.11 11.24 5.10
CA SER A 113 13.66 12.60 5.04
C SER A 113 12.72 13.46 4.21
N PRO A 114 11.50 13.74 4.69
CA PRO A 114 10.58 14.63 3.99
C PRO A 114 11.20 16.03 3.87
N SER A 115 10.91 16.73 2.78
CA SER A 115 11.29 18.14 2.66
C SER A 115 10.47 18.99 3.64
N GLU A 116 10.98 20.18 3.98
CA GLU A 116 10.25 21.16 4.79
C GLU A 116 8.89 21.51 4.16
N GLU A 117 8.82 21.57 2.83
CA GLU A 117 7.58 21.77 2.09
C GLU A 117 6.57 20.62 2.28
N GLN A 118 7.04 19.37 2.35
CA GLN A 118 6.16 18.24 2.63
C GLN A 118 5.64 18.31 4.08
N LEU A 119 6.50 18.64 5.03
CA LEU A 119 6.11 18.77 6.44
C LEU A 119 5.15 19.93 6.70
N SER A 120 5.33 21.06 6.00
CA SER A 120 4.47 22.23 6.14
C SER A 120 3.06 22.05 5.59
N LYS A 121 2.87 21.09 4.67
CA LYS A 121 1.57 20.73 4.12
C LYS A 121 0.76 19.80 5.01
N ILE A 122 1.38 19.13 5.98
CA ILE A 122 0.69 18.19 6.86
C ILE A 122 -0.23 18.95 7.80
N LYS A 123 -1.46 18.44 7.97
CA LYS A 123 -2.40 18.98 8.94
C LYS A 123 -1.93 18.69 10.37
N TYR A 124 -2.01 19.69 11.25
CA TYR A 124 -1.76 19.54 12.68
C TYR A 124 -3.04 19.81 13.49
N PRO A 125 -3.40 18.97 14.49
CA PRO A 125 -2.73 17.72 14.88
C PRO A 125 -2.69 16.71 13.73
N ILE A 126 -1.66 15.83 13.71
CA ILE A 126 -1.47 14.90 12.60
C ILE A 126 -2.68 13.98 12.52
N GLU A 127 -3.39 14.04 11.40
CA GLU A 127 -4.51 13.17 11.11
C GLU A 127 -4.15 12.17 10.02
N TYR A 128 -4.58 10.92 10.17
CA TYR A 128 -4.28 9.87 9.19
C TYR A 128 -5.34 8.78 9.16
N PHE A 129 -5.35 7.98 8.10
CA PHE A 129 -6.20 6.80 7.98
C PHE A 129 -5.48 5.69 7.20
N ILE A 130 -5.98 4.46 7.33
CA ILE A 130 -5.51 3.33 6.54
C ILE A 130 -6.37 3.24 5.28
N ALA A 131 -5.73 3.15 4.12
CA ALA A 131 -6.40 2.98 2.83
C ALA A 131 -6.04 1.64 2.22
N ILE A 132 -7.04 0.96 1.64
CA ILE A 132 -6.85 -0.18 0.75
C ILE A 132 -6.99 0.34 -0.68
N HIS A 133 -6.01 -0.03 -1.51
CA HIS A 133 -5.93 0.36 -2.91
C HIS A 133 -6.05 -0.83 -3.82
N GLN A 134 -6.70 -0.63 -4.95
CA GLN A 134 -6.66 -1.52 -6.11
C GLN A 134 -5.90 -0.84 -7.24
N ARG A 135 -5.01 -1.59 -7.87
CA ARG A 135 -4.32 -1.17 -9.08
C ARG A 135 -5.28 -1.15 -10.26
N THR A 136 -5.35 -0.04 -10.97
CA THR A 136 -6.23 0.15 -12.15
C THR A 136 -5.45 0.26 -13.46
N GLY A 137 -4.12 0.25 -13.37
CA GLY A 137 -3.22 0.38 -14.52
C GLY A 137 -1.76 0.24 -14.11
N LYS A 138 -0.83 0.54 -15.03
CA LYS A 138 0.61 0.36 -14.76
C LYS A 138 1.09 1.21 -13.58
N ASN A 139 0.62 2.45 -13.47
CA ASN A 139 1.07 3.39 -12.43
C ASN A 139 -0.10 4.04 -11.68
N THR A 140 -1.32 3.52 -11.85
CA THR A 140 -2.52 4.11 -11.28
C THR A 140 -3.14 3.15 -10.28
N ASN A 141 -3.59 3.71 -9.17
CA ASN A 141 -4.30 3.01 -8.12
C ASN A 141 -5.54 3.81 -7.75
N ARG A 142 -6.54 3.13 -7.19
CA ARG A 142 -7.74 3.73 -6.64
C ARG A 142 -7.95 3.24 -5.22
N ILE A 143 -8.30 4.15 -4.31
CA ILE A 143 -8.75 3.78 -2.96
C ILE A 143 -10.11 3.09 -3.10
N ILE A 144 -10.17 1.84 -2.65
CA ILE A 144 -11.40 1.01 -2.65
C ILE A 144 -11.97 0.84 -1.24
N GLY A 145 -11.21 1.21 -0.21
CA GLY A 145 -11.66 1.19 1.17
C GLY A 145 -10.77 2.06 2.06
N LYS A 146 -11.35 2.64 3.12
CA LYS A 146 -10.58 3.39 4.12
C LYS A 146 -11.13 3.20 5.52
N SER A 147 -10.25 3.31 6.52
CA SER A 147 -10.65 3.39 7.91
C SER A 147 -11.22 4.76 8.26
N ALA A 148 -11.80 4.87 9.46
CA ALA A 148 -12.03 6.17 10.09
C ALA A 148 -10.70 6.92 10.30
N ILE A 149 -10.77 8.25 10.28
CA ILE A 149 -9.64 9.13 10.57
C ILE A 149 -9.21 8.95 12.02
N GLN A 150 -7.90 8.87 12.21
CA GLN A 150 -7.22 8.80 13.49
C GLN A 150 -6.43 10.08 13.70
N VAL A 151 -6.29 10.49 14.96
CA VAL A 151 -5.50 11.65 15.35
C VAL A 151 -4.27 11.13 16.09
N SER A 152 -3.10 11.54 15.64
CA SER A 152 -1.82 11.25 16.29
C SER A 152 -1.80 11.86 17.69
N THR A 153 -1.24 11.11 18.63
CA THR A 153 -0.94 11.54 20.00
C THR A 153 0.26 12.48 20.09
N VAL A 154 1.03 12.61 19.01
CA VAL A 154 2.17 13.52 18.93
C VAL A 154 1.70 14.97 19.06
N LYS A 155 2.34 15.69 19.97
CA LYS A 155 2.20 17.15 20.13
C LYS A 155 3.50 17.79 19.65
N ILE A 156 3.42 18.61 18.61
CA ILE A 156 4.54 19.38 18.05
C ILE A 156 4.39 20.83 18.49
#